data_AF-A0A840QMC6-F1
#
_entry.id   AF-A0A840QMC6-F1
#
_cell.length_a   1.000
_cell.length_b   1.000
_cell.length_c   1.000
_cell.angle_alpha   90.00
_cell.angle_beta   90.00
_cell.angle_gamma   90.00
#
_symmetry.space_group_name_H-M   'P 1'
#
loop_
_entity.id
_entity.type
_entity.pdbx_description
1 polymer ?
#
loop_
_entity_poly.entity_id
_entity_poly.type
_entity_poly.pdbx_seq_one_letter_code
_entity_poly.pdbx_strand_id
1 'polypeptide(L)' 'MINKDEMTKIEYKIHKLRIVMVATAEEKGFNHSDTIKCSQELDTFISKYQKLKENEKAPQ' A
#
# COMPACT_ATOMS: atom_id res chain seq x y z
N MET A 1 -12.09 4.46 -18.22
CA MET A 1 -10.63 4.66 -18.28
C MET A 1 -10.10 4.71 -16.86
N ILE A 2 -9.29 3.73 -16.45
CA ILE A 2 -8.54 3.86 -15.21
C ILE A 2 -7.47 4.92 -15.47
N ASN A 3 -7.41 5.91 -14.59
CA ASN A 3 -6.40 6.96 -14.68
C ASN A 3 -5.05 6.34 -14.27
N LYS A 4 -4.18 6.07 -15.24
CA LYS A 4 -2.83 5.48 -15.00
C LYS A 4 -2.09 6.22 -13.89
N ASP A 5 -2.27 7.53 -13.81
CA ASP A 5 -1.70 8.39 -12.77
C ASP A 5 -2.11 7.97 -11.36
N GLU A 6 -3.36 7.52 -11.16
CA GLU A 6 -3.81 7.05 -9.85
C GLU A 6 -3.20 5.71 -9.46
N MET A 7 -3.03 4.81 -10.43
CA MET A 7 -2.36 3.53 -10.22
C MET A 7 -0.89 3.75 -9.83
N THR A 8 -0.16 4.59 -10.57
CA THR A 8 1.24 4.94 -10.25
C THR A 8 1.37 5.62 -8.89
N LYS A 9 0.44 6.52 -8.52
CA LYS A 9 0.44 7.16 -7.18
C LYS A 9 0.26 6.14 -6.06
N ILE A 10 -0.60 5.15 -6.25
CA ILE A 10 -0.82 4.10 -5.25
C ILE A 10 0.40 3.17 -5.15
N GLU A 11 0.99 2.78 -6.28
CA GLU A 11 2.23 1.98 -6.28
C GLU A 11 3.37 2.70 -5.56
N TYR A 12 3.55 3.99 -5.82
CA TYR A 12 4.53 4.81 -5.13
C TYR A 12 4.30 4.85 -3.61
N LYS A 13 3.05 5.03 -3.18
CA LYS A 13 2.70 5.02 -1.75
C LYS A 13 2.95 3.66 -1.10
N ILE A 14 2.59 2.56 -1.76
CA ILE A 14 2.87 1.20 -1.30
C ILE A 14 4.39 1.00 -1.11
N HIS A 15 5.19 1.43 -2.09
CA HIS A 15 6.64 1.30 -2.01
C HIS A 15 7.22 2.11 -0.83
N LYS A 16 6.79 3.37 -0.67
CA LYS A 16 7.23 4.23 0.43
C LYS A 16 6.85 3.63 1.80
N LEU A 17 5.61 3.17 1.96
CA LEU A 17 5.12 2.60 3.22
C LEU A 17 5.83 1.29 3.57
N ARG A 18 6.21 0.46 2.58
CA ARG A 18 7.04 -0.73 2.84
C ARG A 18 8.39 -0.36 3.45
N ILE A 19 9.07 0.64 2.89
CA ILE A 19 10.37 1.11 3.41
C ILE A 19 10.19 1.63 4.84
N VAL A 20 9.18 2.47 5.08
CA VAL A 20 8.91 3.03 6.41
C VAL A 20 8.57 1.93 7.42
N MET A 21 7.73 0.96 7.05
CA MET A 21 7.36 -0.15 7.92
C MET A 21 8.57 -0.99 8.31
N VAL A 22 9.45 -1.33 7.36
CA VAL A 22 10.67 -2.11 7.64
C VAL A 22 11.59 -1.32 8.56
N ALA A 23 11.87 -0.05 8.26
CA ALA A 23 12.70 0.79 9.11
C ALA A 23 12.13 0.94 10.53
N THR A 24 10.81 1.12 10.65
CA THR A 24 10.13 1.22 11.95
C THR A 24 10.17 -0.12 12.70
N ALA A 25 10.05 -1.24 12.00
CA ALA A 25 10.16 -2.58 12.60
C ALA A 25 11.58 -2.88 13.08
N GLU A 26 12.59 -2.46 12.32
CA GLU A 26 14.00 -2.58 12.72
C GLU A 26 14.33 -1.70 13.92
N GLU A 27 13.77 -0.49 14.00
CA GLU A 27 14.00 0.46 15.10
C GLU A 27 13.21 0.11 16.37
N LYS A 28 11.92 -0.23 16.23
CA LYS A 28 10.95 -0.31 17.33
C LYS A 28 10.37 -1.71 17.55
N GLY A 29 10.56 -2.63 16.60
CA GLY A 29 9.98 -3.96 16.60
C GLY A 29 8.66 -4.06 15.83
N PHE A 30 8.33 -5.28 15.38
CA PHE A 30 7.12 -5.56 14.61
C PHE A 30 5.82 -5.36 15.38
N ASN A 31 5.85 -5.57 16.71
CA ASN A 31 4.68 -5.44 17.58
C ASN A 31 4.49 -4.01 18.10
N HIS A 32 5.38 -3.07 17.73
CA HIS A 32 5.23 -1.68 18.13
C HIS A 32 4.01 -1.06 17.43
N SER A 33 3.28 -0.21 18.15
CA SER A 33 2.06 0.45 17.63
C SER A 33 2.30 1.20 16.32
N ASP A 34 3.44 1.86 16.18
CA ASP A 34 3.82 2.56 14.94
C ASP A 34 4.00 1.59 13.76
N THR A 35 4.63 0.44 13.97
CA THR A 35 4.82 -0.58 12.92
C THR A 35 3.48 -1.18 12.51
N ILE A 36 2.61 -1.46 13.48
CA ILE A 36 1.24 -1.97 13.24
C ILE A 36 0.42 -0.92 12.46
N LYS A 37 0.49 0.35 12.86
CA LYS A 37 -0.21 1.43 12.16
C LYS A 37 0.29 1.57 10.72
N CYS A 38 1.60 1.47 10.50
CA CYS A 38 2.18 1.48 9.16
C CYS A 38 1.72 0.28 8.32
N SER A 39 1.58 -0.92 8.90
CA SER A 39 1.07 -2.10 8.19
C SER A 39 -0.40 -1.93 7.79
N GLN A 40 -1.24 -1.40 8.69
CA GLN A 40 -2.66 -1.14 8.41
C GLN A 40 -2.85 -0.11 7.28
N GLU A 41 -2.01 0.93 7.27
CA GLU A 41 -2.01 1.92 6.19
C GLU A 41 -1.56 1.29 4.86
N LEU A 42 -0.49 0.47 4.90
CA LEU A 42 -0.02 -0.28 3.74
C LEU A 42 -1.11 -1.20 3.15
N ASP A 43 -1.80 -1.96 4.00
CA ASP A 43 -2.90 -2.85 3.59
C ASP A 43 -4.05 -2.09 2.92
N THR A 44 -4.33 -0.88 3.40
CA THR A 44 -5.35 -0.01 2.80
C THR A 44 -4.97 0.37 1.37
N PHE A 45 -3.69 0.70 1.11
CA PHE A 45 -3.24 1.04 -0.24
C PHE A 45 -3.14 -0.18 -1.15
N ILE A 46 -2.72 -1.34 -0.64
CA ILE A 46 -2.72 -2.61 -1.37
C ILE A 46 -4.15 -2.96 -1.81
N SER A 47 -5.12 -2.86 -0.90
CA SER A 47 -6.53 -3.13 -1.20
C SER A 47 -7.07 -2.18 -2.28
N LYS A 48 -6.70 -0.90 -2.25
CA LYS A 48 -7.07 0.07 -3.29
C LYS A 48 -6.45 -0.28 -4.63
N TYR A 49 -5.17 -0.67 -4.66
CA TYR A 49 -4.49 -1.10 -5.87
C TYR A 49 -5.16 -2.33 -6.49
N GLN A 50 -5.49 -3.33 -5.67
CA GLN A 50 -6.16 -4.55 -6.11
C GLN A 50 -7.52 -4.24 -6.73
N LYS A 51 -8.35 -3.40 -6.10
CA LYS A 51 -9.64 -2.97 -6.65
C LYS A 51 -9.50 -2.25 -7.99
N LEU A 52 -8.51 -1.36 -8.13
CA LEU A 52 -8.23 -0.69 -9.40
C LEU A 52 -7.82 -1.70 -10.47
N LYS A 53 -6.99 -2.69 -10.13
CA LYS A 53 -6.53 -3.74 -11.03
C LYS A 53 -7.63 -4.73 -11.42
N GLU A 54 -8.57 -5.03 -10.51
CA GLU A 54 -9.75 -5.86 -10.79
C GLU A 54 -10.69 -5.15 -11.77
N ASN A 55 -10.90 -3.85 -11.61
CA ASN A 55 -11.65 -3.02 -12.55
C ASN A 55 -11.02 -2.92 -13.95
N GLU A 56 -9.74 -3.29 -14.10
CA GLU A 56 -9.06 -3.40 -15.40
C GLU A 56 -9.36 -4.74 -16.10
N LYS A 57 -9.64 -5.79 -15.32
CA LYS A 57 -9.78 -7.17 -15.81
C LYS A 57 -11.21 -7.60 -16.10
N ALA A 58 -12.22 -6.83 -15.72
CA ALA A 58 -13.61 -7.15 -16.05
C ALA A 58 -13.86 -6.90 -17.55
N PRO A 59 -14.12 -7.94 -18.38
CA PRO A 59 -14.77 -7.71 -19.66
C PRO A 59 -16.20 -7.24 -19.34
N GLN A 60 -16.60 -6.12 -19.94
CA GLN A 60 -18.01 -5.72 -19.99
C GLN A 60 -18.82 -6.77 -20.74
#